data_AF-R7BMC3-F1
#
_entry.id   AF-R7BMC3-F1
#
_cell.length_a   1.000
_cell.length_b   1.000
_cell.length_c   1.000
_cell.angle_alpha   90.00
_cell.angle_beta   90.00
_cell.angle_gamma   90.00
#
_symmetry.space_group_name_H-M   'P 1'
#
loop_
_entity.id
_entity.type
_entity.pdbx_description
1 polymer ?
#
loop_
_entity_poly.entity_id
_entity_poly.type
_entity_poly.pdbx_seq_one_letter_code
_entity_poly.pdbx_strand_id
1 'polypeptide(L)' 'MGTIVKCPSCHETDLILERYYSMMVLGHSQALFSFKCPRCRKIVSLVEKIPPSLHPDIEKVAREVKAGMGKAPN' A
#
# COMPACT_ATOMS: atom_id res chain seq x y z
N MET A 1 -6.37 -3.24 13.54
CA MET A 1 -7.16 -3.84 12.44
C MET A 1 -6.60 -3.26 11.15
N GLY A 2 -6.18 -4.10 10.21
CA GLY A 2 -5.58 -3.63 8.95
C GLY A 2 -6.61 -3.43 7.84
N THR A 3 -6.21 -2.80 6.76
CA THR A 3 -7.04 -2.57 5.58
C THR A 3 -7.23 -3.87 4.81
N ILE A 4 -8.47 -4.29 4.62
CA ILE A 4 -8.80 -5.53 3.90
C ILE A 4 -8.92 -5.25 2.40
N VAL A 5 -8.22 -6.02 1.58
CA VAL A 5 -8.27 -5.93 0.11
C VAL A 5 -8.56 -7.29 -0.53
N LYS A 6 -9.00 -7.28 -1.79
CA LYS A 6 -9.33 -8.48 -2.56
C LYS A 6 -8.21 -8.85 -3.51
N CYS A 7 -7.88 -10.14 -3.61
CA CYS A 7 -6.91 -10.63 -4.57
C CYS A 7 -7.48 -10.50 -5.98
N PRO A 8 -6.85 -9.76 -6.91
CA PRO A 8 -7.34 -9.65 -8.28
C PRO A 8 -7.19 -10.96 -9.08
N SER A 9 -6.32 -11.87 -8.63
CA SER A 9 -6.07 -13.14 -9.31
C SER A 9 -7.00 -14.28 -8.92
N CYS A 10 -7.36 -14.40 -7.63
CA CYS A 10 -8.17 -15.53 -7.13
C CYS A 10 -9.35 -15.11 -6.27
N HIS A 11 -9.62 -13.81 -6.17
CA HIS A 11 -10.76 -13.22 -5.48
C HIS A 11 -10.84 -13.46 -3.96
N GLU A 12 -9.76 -13.97 -3.33
CA GLU A 12 -9.62 -14.05 -1.87
C GLU A 12 -9.80 -12.67 -1.23
N THR A 13 -10.56 -12.58 -0.13
CA THR A 13 -10.99 -11.31 0.46
C THR A 13 -10.36 -11.01 1.81
N ASP A 14 -9.48 -11.86 2.33
CA ASP A 14 -8.84 -11.67 3.65
C ASP A 14 -7.35 -11.30 3.54
N LEU A 15 -7.04 -10.38 2.62
CA LEU A 15 -5.69 -9.84 2.50
C LEU A 15 -5.56 -8.56 3.32
N ILE A 16 -4.63 -8.58 4.27
CA ILE A 16 -4.27 -7.40 5.06
C ILE A 16 -3.23 -6.61 4.27
N LEU A 17 -3.59 -5.42 3.79
CA LEU A 17 -2.76 -4.56 2.95
C LEU A 17 -1.42 -4.21 3.60
N GLU A 18 -1.41 -3.98 4.92
CA GLU A 18 -0.23 -3.65 5.72
C GLU A 18 0.78 -4.81 5.82
N ARG A 19 0.42 -6.02 5.36
CA ARG A 19 1.36 -7.15 5.17
C ARG A 19 2.00 -7.15 3.78
N TYR A 20 2.09 -5.98 3.15
CA TYR A 20 2.76 -5.81 1.87
C TYR A 20 4.21 -6.26 1.95
N TYR A 21 4.72 -6.81 0.84
CA TYR A 21 6.12 -7.13 0.67
C TYR A 21 6.91 -5.91 0.18
N SER A 22 6.31 -5.11 -0.70
CA SER A 22 6.91 -3.87 -1.19
C SER A 22 5.83 -2.81 -1.42
N MET A 23 6.23 -1.55 -1.30
CA MET A 23 5.36 -0.38 -1.49
C MET A 23 6.09 0.68 -2.30
N MET A 24 5.37 1.29 -3.24
CA MET A 24 5.82 2.49 -3.96
C MET A 24 4.80 3.59 -3.74
N VAL A 25 5.21 4.68 -3.09
CA VAL A 25 4.37 5.83 -2.83
C VAL A 25 4.19 6.61 -4.13
N LEU A 26 2.93 6.81 -4.54
CA LEU A 26 2.59 7.50 -5.79
C LEU A 26 2.22 8.98 -5.56
N GLY A 27 1.92 9.33 -4.31
CA GLY A 27 1.57 10.69 -3.90
C GLY A 27 1.16 10.72 -2.43
N HIS A 28 0.44 11.77 -2.04
CA HIS A 28 0.15 12.07 -0.63
C HIS A 28 -0.72 11.01 0.05
N SER A 29 -1.64 10.40 -0.70
CA SER A 29 -2.65 9.48 -0.14
C SER A 29 -2.71 8.13 -0.84
N GLN A 30 -1.90 7.89 -1.86
CA GLN A 30 -1.95 6.67 -2.67
C GLN A 30 -0.58 6.01 -2.79
N ALA A 31 -0.59 4.67 -2.76
CA ALA A 31 0.59 3.87 -3.00
C ALA A 31 0.24 2.60 -3.78
N LEU A 32 1.21 2.11 -4.55
CA LEU A 32 1.19 0.78 -5.15
C LEU A 32 1.75 -0.21 -4.12
N PHE A 33 0.90 -1.10 -3.63
CA PHE A 33 1.28 -2.18 -2.73
C PHE A 33 1.46 -3.46 -3.53
N SER A 34 2.50 -4.23 -3.23
CA SER A 34 2.69 -5.58 -3.76
C SER A 34 2.77 -6.58 -2.63
N PHE A 35 2.06 -7.70 -2.78
CA PHE A 35 2.05 -8.78 -1.80
C PHE A 35 1.87 -10.13 -2.48
N LYS A 36 2.29 -11.18 -1.79
CA LYS A 36 2.08 -12.56 -2.22
C LYS A 36 0.75 -13.04 -1.64
N CYS A 37 -0.21 -13.36 -2.51
CA CYS A 37 -1.49 -13.88 -2.06
C CYS A 37 -1.28 -15.22 -1.33
N PRO A 38 -1.77 -15.40 -0.09
CA PRO A 38 -1.58 -16.65 0.65
C PRO A 38 -2.35 -17.81 0.02
N ARG A 39 -3.43 -17.52 -0.72
CA ARG A 39 -4.27 -18.54 -1.37
C ARG A 39 -3.70 -19.04 -2.69
N CYS A 40 -3.50 -18.15 -3.66
CA CYS A 40 -3.03 -18.54 -5.00
C CYS A 40 -1.52 -18.41 -5.21
N ARG A 41 -0.78 -17.90 -4.22
CA ARG A 41 0.69 -17.71 -4.24
C ARG A 41 1.23 -16.77 -5.32
N LYS A 42 0.37 -16.17 -6.14
CA LYS A 42 0.75 -15.13 -7.10
C LYS A 42 1.16 -13.85 -6.38
N ILE A 43 2.15 -13.16 -6.93
CA ILE A 43 2.44 -11.78 -6.57
C ILE A 43 1.39 -10.93 -7.27
N VAL A 44 0.70 -10.11 -6.51
CA VAL A 44 -0.30 -9.18 -7.01
C VAL A 44 0.06 -7.78 -6.53
N SER A 45 -0.28 -6.79 -7.35
CA SER A 45 -0.08 -5.38 -7.03
C SER A 45 -1.40 -4.65 -7.11
N LEU A 46 -1.65 -3.77 -6.15
CA LEU A 46 -2.86 -2.96 -6.06
C LEU A 46 -2.49 -1.51 -5.75
N VAL A 47 -3.16 -0.58 -6.42
CA VAL A 47 -3.09 0.84 -6.06
C VAL A 47 -4.19 1.11 -5.06
N GLU A 48 -3.80 1.47 -3.84
CA GLU A 48 -4.73 1.68 -2.73
C GLU A 48 -4.42 2.99 -2.01
N LYS A 49 -5.39 3.43 -1.21
CA LYS A 49 -5.14 4.51 -0.25
C LYS A 49 -4.12 4.04 0.78
N ILE A 50 -3.22 4.93 1.16
CA ILE A 50 -2.26 4.69 2.24
C ILE A 50 -3.06 4.56 3.55
N PRO A 51 -2.95 3.43 4.28
CA PRO A 51 -3.57 3.30 5.59
C PRO A 51 -3.01 4.34 6.57
N PRO A 52 -3.84 4.96 7.45
CA PRO A 52 -3.40 5.94 8.44
C PRO A 52 -2.21 5.47 9.30
N SER A 53 -2.11 4.16 9.55
CA SER A 53 -1.02 3.54 10.28
C SER A 53 0.35 3.68 9.62
N LEU A 54 0.41 3.85 8.29
CA LEU A 54 1.66 3.96 7.53
C LEU A 54 2.09 5.40 7.28
N HIS A 55 1.22 6.39 7.50
CA HIS A 55 1.52 7.80 7.25
C HIS A 55 2.77 8.30 7.97
N PRO A 56 2.96 8.06 9.29
CA PRO A 56 4.13 8.56 10.01
C PRO A 56 5.46 8.07 9.42
N ASP A 57 5.52 6.78 9.06
CA ASP A 57 6.73 6.17 8.51
C ASP A 57 7.02 6.67 7.09
N ILE A 58 5.98 6.80 6.26
CA ILE A 58 6.11 7.30 4.89
C ILE A 58 6.57 8.77 4.88
N GLU A 59 5.96 9.62 5.70
CA GLU A 59 6.33 11.04 5.80
C GLU A 59 7.76 11.22 6.29
N LYS A 60 8.20 10.39 7.23
CA LYS A 60 9.58 10.37 7.70
C LYS A 60 10.54 10.00 6.57
N VAL A 61 10.33 8.87 5.90
CA VAL A 61 11.20 8.40 4.81
C VAL A 61 11.23 9.41 3.66
N ALA A 62 10.07 9.94 3.26
CA ALA A 62 9.98 10.94 2.21
C ALA A 62 10.82 12.19 2.51
N ARG A 63 10.83 12.65 3.78
CA ARG A 63 11.67 13.76 4.22
C ARG A 63 13.15 13.43 4.15
N GLU A 64 13.55 12.25 4.61
CA GLU A 64 14.95 11.79 4.60
C GLU A 64 15.53 11.74 3.17
N VAL A 65 14.74 11.26 2.21
CA VAL A 65 15.16 11.14 0.80
C VAL A 65 14.81 12.37 -0.05
N LYS A 66 14.25 13.43 0.54
CA LYS A 66 13.76 14.63 -0.14
C LYS A 66 12.76 14.31 -1.27
N ALA A 67 11.94 13.28 -1.10
CA ALA A 67 10.87 12.95 -2.04
C ALA A 67 9.68 13.89 -1.85
N GLY A 68 9.21 14.49 -2.94
CA GLY A 68 7.94 15.22 -2.94
C GLY A 68 6.77 14.24 -3.01
N MET A 69 5.83 14.34 -2.07
CA MET A 69 4.61 13.52 -2.07
C MET A 69 3.38 14.23 -2.66
N GLY A 70 3.53 15.47 -3.14
CA GLY A 70 2.38 16.29 -3.57
C GLY A 70 1.48 16.72 -2.41
N LYS A 71 0.37 17.39 -2.72
CA LYS A 71 -0.65 17.80 -1.74
C LYS A 71 -1.84 16.86 -1.83
N ALA A 72 -2.58 16.71 -0.73
CA ALA A 72 -3.90 16.07 -0.78
C ALA A 72 -4.79 16.83 -1.79
N PRO A 73 -5.56 16.13 -2.65
CA PRO A 73 -6.60 16.79 -3.43
C PRO A 73 -7.61 17.42 -2.45
N ASN A 74 -7.91 18.70 -2.66
CA ASN A 74 -8.93 19.44 -1.91
C ASN A 74 -10.34 18.90 -2.20
#